data_AF-A0A9X8T1F2-F1
#
_entry.id   AF-A0A9X8T1F2-F1
#
_cell.length_a   1.000
_cell.length_b   1.000
_cell.length_c   1.000
_cell.angle_alpha   90.00
_cell.angle_beta   90.00
_cell.angle_gamma   90.00
#
_symmetry.space_group_name_H-M   'P 1'
#
loop_
_entity.id
_entity.type
_entity.pdbx_description
1 polymer ?
#
loop_
_entity_poly.entity_id
_entity_poly.type
_entity_poly.pdbx_seq_one_letter_code
_entity_poly.pdbx_strand_id
1 'polypeptide(L)'
;MNLNQTDLIVSDVPKATQVLASLLNLAVDYADEHFAQFTLGSHCLMVSDHPLKPITSLHGGIILHIEVDCVDKEVERLKSSGFTINNGPVNTAWGT
;
A
#
# COMPACT_ATOMS: atom_id res chain seq x y z
N MET A 1 14.49 16.93 -6.43
CA MET A 1 14.01 16.18 -5.25
C MET A 1 13.46 14.86 -5.75
N ASN A 2 13.72 13.75 -5.06
CA ASN A 2 13.22 12.42 -5.41
C ASN A 2 12.45 11.85 -4.22
N LEU A 3 11.13 11.72 -4.33
CA LEU A 3 10.32 11.06 -3.31
C LEU A 3 10.43 9.55 -3.56
N ASN A 4 11.22 8.87 -2.74
CA ASN A 4 11.61 7.48 -2.97
C ASN A 4 11.14 6.51 -1.88
N GLN A 5 10.59 7.03 -0.78
CA GLN A 5 10.13 6.21 0.33
C GLN A 5 8.91 6.81 1.03
N THR A 6 8.01 5.93 1.46
CA THR A 6 6.87 6.27 2.32
C THR A 6 6.80 5.28 3.49
N ASP A 7 6.69 5.80 4.71
CA ASP A 7 6.54 4.99 5.92
C ASP A 7 5.08 5.02 6.38
N LEU A 8 4.45 3.84 6.47
CA LEU A 8 3.13 3.65 7.05
C LEU A 8 3.28 3.27 8.51
N ILE A 9 2.81 4.14 9.39
CA ILE A 9 2.85 3.91 10.83
C ILE A 9 1.58 3.18 11.26
N VAL A 10 1.74 1.97 11.80
CA VAL A 10 0.66 1.03 12.14
C VAL A 10 0.83 0.50 13.57
N SER A 11 -0.24 -0.04 14.15
CA SER A 11 -0.18 -0.63 15.49
C SER A 11 0.19 -2.12 15.52
N ASP A 12 0.18 -2.79 14.36
CA ASP A 12 0.44 -4.22 14.22
C ASP A 12 1.13 -4.47 12.87
N VAL A 13 2.46 -4.53 12.89
CA VAL A 13 3.28 -4.63 11.68
C VAL A 13 3.10 -5.99 10.98
N PRO A 14 3.16 -7.16 11.64
CA PRO A 14 2.98 -8.44 10.95
C PRO A 14 1.63 -8.55 10.25
N LYS A 15 0.55 -8.10 10.90
CA LYS A 15 -0.78 -8.14 10.30
C LYS A 15 -0.90 -7.16 9.13
N ALA A 16 -0.45 -5.92 9.30
CA ALA A 16 -0.49 -4.92 8.22
C ALA A 16 0.33 -5.38 7.01
N THR A 17 1.50 -5.98 7.26
CA THR A 17 2.38 -6.54 6.23
C THR A 17 1.69 -7.66 5.45
N GLN A 18 1.04 -8.60 6.14
CA GLN A 18 0.30 -9.68 5.47
C GLN A 18 -0.85 -9.15 4.59
N VAL A 19 -1.59 -8.17 5.11
CA VAL A 19 -2.69 -7.52 4.38
C VAL A 19 -2.14 -6.79 3.15
N LEU A 20 -1.06 -6.02 3.28
CA LEU A 20 -0.43 -5.29 2.17
C LEU A 20 0.16 -6.21 1.12
N ALA A 21 0.84 -7.29 1.51
CA ALA A 21 1.37 -8.29 0.57
C ALA A 21 0.26 -8.91 -0.29
N SER A 22 -0.87 -9.23 0.34
CA SER A 22 -2.05 -9.78 -0.34
C SER A 22 -2.75 -8.73 -1.22
N LEU A 23 -2.90 -7.51 -0.70
CA LEU A 23 -3.54 -6.40 -1.41
C LEU A 23 -2.76 -6.01 -2.66
N LEU A 24 -1.43 -5.88 -2.54
CA LEU A 24 -0.55 -5.44 -3.61
C LEU A 24 -0.10 -6.59 -4.52
N ASN A 25 -0.36 -7.84 -4.13
CA ASN A 25 0.14 -9.04 -4.81
C ASN A 25 1.66 -9.01 -4.98
N LEU A 26 2.37 -8.64 -3.91
CA LEU A 26 3.83 -8.52 -3.88
C LEU A 26 4.43 -9.36 -2.77
N ALA A 27 5.62 -9.88 -3.05
CA ALA A 27 6.47 -10.45 -2.02
C ALA A 27 6.99 -9.35 -1.11
N VAL A 28 7.19 -9.70 0.16
CA VAL A 28 7.81 -8.79 1.13
C VAL A 28 9.33 -8.94 0.98
N ASP A 29 10.04 -7.81 0.86
CA ASP A 29 11.51 -7.83 0.74
C ASP A 29 12.16 -8.25 2.07
N TYR A 30 11.60 -7.74 3.17
CA TYR A 30 12.03 -8.00 4.54
C TYR A 30 10.86 -7.75 5.50
N ALA A 31 10.73 -8.60 6.53
CA ALA A 31 9.77 -8.41 7.61
C ALA A 31 10.30 -8.96 8.94
N ASP A 32 10.04 -8.22 10.01
CA ASP A 32 10.15 -8.66 11.40
C ASP A 32 8.91 -8.20 12.21
N GLU A 33 9.02 -8.24 13.54
CA GLU A 33 7.92 -7.87 14.46
C GLU A 33 7.55 -6.38 14.42
N HIS A 34 8.49 -5.49 14.07
CA HIS A 34 8.37 -4.03 14.19
C HIS A 34 8.59 -3.28 12.86
N PHE A 35 8.99 -4.00 11.81
CA PHE A 35 9.32 -3.41 10.52
C PHE A 35 9.06 -4.36 9.35
N ALA A 36 8.56 -3.82 8.25
CA ALA A 36 8.53 -4.51 6.97
C ALA A 36 8.77 -3.56 5.79
N GLN A 37 9.25 -4.11 4.69
CA GLN A 37 9.58 -3.37 3.48
C GLN A 37 9.01 -4.03 2.21
N PHE A 38 8.48 -3.18 1.32
CA PHE A 38 8.07 -3.53 -0.02
C PHE A 38 8.74 -2.62 -1.06
N THR A 39 9.16 -3.21 -2.17
CA THR A 39 9.58 -2.48 -3.37
C THR A 39 8.40 -2.35 -4.34
N LEU A 40 8.00 -1.11 -4.65
CA LEU A 40 6.92 -0.73 -5.57
C LEU A 40 7.51 -0.02 -6.79
N GLY A 41 7.96 -0.79 -7.77
CA GLY A 41 8.69 -0.23 -8.92
C GLY A 41 9.97 0.46 -8.45
N SER A 42 10.03 1.78 -8.56
CA SER A 42 11.16 2.59 -8.06
C SER A 42 10.96 3.20 -6.66
N HIS A 43 9.83 2.92 -6.00
CA HIS A 43 9.46 3.49 -4.70
C HIS A 43 9.51 2.43 -3.61
N CYS A 44 9.90 2.82 -2.39
CA CYS A 44 9.90 1.96 -1.23
C CYS A 44 8.70 2.26 -0.32
N LEU A 45 7.97 1.22 0.10
CA LEU A 45 6.93 1.33 1.11
C LEU A 45 7.37 0.57 2.37
N MET A 46 7.54 1.31 3.46
CA MET A 46 7.89 0.75 4.76
C MET A 46 6.66 0.71 5.67
N VAL A 47 6.60 -0.30 6.52
CA VAL A 47 5.55 -0.46 7.54
C VAL A 47 6.24 -0.56 8.88
N SER A 48 5.88 0.28 9.85
CA SER A 48 6.48 0.27 11.18
C SER A 48 5.51 0.71 12.26
N ASP A 49 5.72 0.25 13.49
CA ASP A 49 5.06 0.73 14.70
C ASP A 49 5.88 1.80 15.45
N HIS A 50 7.11 2.07 15.00
CA HIS A 50 8.04 3.03 15.59
C HIS A 50 8.25 4.23 14.68
N PRO A 51 7.44 5.29 14.78
CA PRO A 51 7.69 6.49 13.99
C PRO A 51 9.00 7.16 14.41
N LEU A 52 9.81 7.58 13.43
CA LEU A 52 11.11 8.25 13.69
C LEU A 52 10.99 9.52 14.57
N LYS A 53 9.82 10.16 14.55
CA LYS A 53 9.48 11.30 15.40
C LYS A 53 8.04 11.11 15.90
N PRO A 54 7.67 11.69 17.05
CA PRO A 54 6.28 11.71 17.47
C PRO A 54 5.42 12.32 16.35
N ILE A 55 4.51 11.52 15.80
CA ILE A 55 3.50 11.96 14.85
C ILE A 55 2.13 11.77 15.47
N THR A 56 1.26 12.75 15.29
CA THR A 56 -0.17 12.53 15.55
C THR A 56 -0.69 11.58 14.49
N SER A 57 -1.46 10.57 14.89
CA SER A 57 -2.10 9.69 13.92
C SER A 57 -2.96 10.51 12.97
N LEU A 58 -2.77 10.29 11.67
CA LEU A 58 -3.71 10.78 10.69
C LEU A 58 -4.99 9.96 10.86
N HIS A 59 -6.06 10.59 11.35
CA HIS A 59 -7.37 9.94 11.50
C HIS A 59 -7.97 9.50 10.14
N GLY A 60 -7.38 9.96 9.04
CA GLY A 60 -7.62 9.59 7.64
C GLY A 60 -6.82 10.52 6.71
N GLY A 61 -6.82 10.25 5.40
CA GLY A 61 -6.47 11.28 4.40
C GLY A 61 -5.23 11.05 3.54
N ILE A 62 -4.77 9.82 3.33
CA ILE A 62 -3.75 9.50 2.30
C ILE A 62 -4.31 8.45 1.34
N ILE A 63 -4.12 8.68 0.04
CA ILE A 63 -4.34 7.70 -1.03
C ILE A 63 -2.98 7.46 -1.68
N LEU A 64 -2.55 6.20 -1.75
CA LEU A 64 -1.37 5.79 -2.50
C LEU A 64 -1.81 5.41 -3.91
N HIS A 65 -1.41 6.21 -4.90
CA HIS A 65 -1.62 5.88 -6.31
C HIS A 65 -0.52 4.93 -6.76
N ILE A 66 -0.90 3.76 -7.26
CA ILE A 66 0.00 2.74 -7.80
C ILE A 66 -0.43 2.49 -9.24
N GLU A 67 0.44 2.83 -10.18
CA GLU A 67 0.24 2.56 -11.59
C GLU A 67 0.41 1.07 -11.86
N VAL A 68 -0.50 0.50 -12.66
CA VAL A 68 -0.52 -0.92 -13.02
C VAL A 68 -0.81 -1.07 -14.50
N ASP A 69 -0.33 -2.15 -15.11
CA ASP A 69 -0.49 -2.38 -16.54
C ASP A 69 -1.96 -2.54 -16.96
N CYS A 70 -2.82 -3.07 -16.08
CA CYS A 70 -4.23 -3.33 -16.40
C CYS A 70 -5.12 -3.27 -15.15
N VAL A 71 -5.84 -2.16 -14.99
CA VAL A 71 -6.74 -1.91 -13.85
C VAL A 71 -7.83 -2.98 -13.74
N ASP A 72 -8.43 -3.41 -14.86
CA ASP A 72 -9.52 -4.41 -14.85
C ASP A 72 -9.07 -5.76 -14.28
N LYS A 73 -7.83 -6.19 -14.58
CA LYS A 73 -7.27 -7.42 -14.02
C LYS A 73 -7.09 -7.32 -12.51
N GLU A 74 -6.60 -6.18 -12.02
CA GLU A 74 -6.42 -5.95 -10.59
C GLU A 74 -7.76 -5.88 -9.85
N VAL A 75 -8.79 -5.30 -10.46
CA VAL A 75 -10.16 -5.26 -9.90
C VAL A 75 -10.72 -6.66 -9.72
N GLU A 76 -10.62 -7.52 -10.73
CA GLU A 76 -11.10 -8.90 -10.64
C GLU A 76 -10.31 -9.73 -9.61
N ARG A 77 -9.00 -9.50 -9.51
CA ARG A 77 -8.16 -10.11 -8.47
C ARG A 77 -8.63 -9.68 -7.07
N LEU A 78 -8.78 -8.37 -6.85
CA LEU A 78 -9.18 -7.82 -5.55
C LEU A 78 -10.57 -8.30 -5.11
N LYS A 79 -11.54 -8.34 -6.04
CA LYS A 79 -12.87 -8.93 -5.78
C LYS A 79 -12.76 -10.39 -5.37
N SER A 80 -11.96 -11.18 -6.09
CA SER A 80 -11.78 -12.62 -5.84
C SER A 80 -11.07 -12.89 -4.51
N SER A 81 -10.19 -11.98 -4.07
CA SER A 81 -9.51 -12.04 -2.78
C SER A 81 -10.33 -11.51 -1.60
N GLY A 82 -11.56 -11.01 -1.84
CA GLY A 82 -12.45 -10.48 -0.80
C GLY A 82 -12.09 -9.08 -0.30
N PHE A 83 -11.27 -8.33 -1.03
CA PHE A 83 -10.98 -6.93 -0.70
C PHE A 83 -12.15 -6.02 -1.10
N THR A 84 -12.46 -5.04 -0.24
CA THR A 84 -13.46 -4.02 -0.54
C THR A 84 -12.90 -3.00 -1.53
N ILE A 85 -13.60 -2.82 -2.65
CA ILE A 85 -13.34 -1.74 -3.60
C ILE A 85 -14.29 -0.59 -3.27
N ASN A 86 -13.76 0.49 -2.69
CA ASN A 86 -14.55 1.65 -2.28
C ASN A 86 -15.04 2.48 -3.47
N ASN A 87 -14.17 2.67 -4.47
CA ASN A 87 -14.50 3.32 -5.73
C ASN A 87 -13.94 2.46 -6.87
N GLY A 88 -14.80 1.98 -7.77
CA GLY A 88 -14.42 1.13 -8.89
C GLY A 88 -13.63 1.89 -9.95
N PRO A 89 -13.23 1.21 -11.05
CA PRO A 89 -12.63 1.87 -12.20
C PRO A 89 -13.55 2.98 -12.72
N VAL A 90 -13.00 4.17 -12.90
CA VAL A 90 -13.69 5.31 -13.48
C VAL A 90 -12.85 5.84 -14.62
N ASN A 91 -13.43 5.93 -15.81
CA ASN A 91 -12.81 6.65 -16.91
C ASN A 91 -12.86 8.15 -16.59
N THR A 92 -11.71 8.79 -16.48
CA THR A 92 -11.66 10.24 -16.30
C THR A 92 -11.73 10.95 -17.66
N ALA A 93 -11.98 12.26 -17.66
CA ALA A 93 -12.02 13.07 -18.87
C ALA A 93 -10.67 13.09 -19.65
N TRP A 94 -9.58 12.61 -19.06
CA TRP A 94 -8.23 12.60 -19.64
C TRP A 94 -7.69 11.18 -19.89
N GLY A 95 -8.51 10.14 -19.75
CA GLY A 95 -8.12 8.74 -19.88
C GLY A 95 -8.24 7.94 -18.57
N THR A 96 -7.74 6.70 -18.61
CA THR A 96 -7.53 5.81 -17.46
C THR A 96 -6.08 5.82 -17.05
#